data_AF-A0A1F9VEA9-F1
#
_entry.id   AF-A0A1F9VEA9-F1
#
_cell.length_a   1.000
_cell.length_b   1.000
_cell.length_c   1.000
_cell.angle_alpha   90.00
_cell.angle_beta   90.00
_cell.angle_gamma   90.00
#
_symmetry.space_group_name_H-M   'P 1'
#
loop_
_entity.id
_entity.type
_entity.pdbx_description
1 polymer ?
#
loop_
_entity_poly.entity_id
_entity_poly.type
_entity_poly.pdbx_seq_one_letter_code
_entity_poly.pdbx_strand_id
1 'polypeptide(L)'
;MKQEWTCKGCRERTTSKDGIEQHDGVYFVVCAKCGAQNKIAQTGGGAGSPVQFTVVSLIPIRVIYSTEAFLAKRNYEPGQLFEASFPNLEAAKKAALPDGYTFGLIVSKEGRYVYAPNFGWQFEG
;
A
#
# COMPACT_ATOMS: atom_id res chain seq x y z
N MET A 1 -12.69 12.44 -19.82
CA MET A 1 -11.39 13.15 -19.81
C MET A 1 -10.42 12.27 -19.02
N LYS A 2 -9.25 11.92 -19.57
CA LYS A 2 -8.22 11.17 -18.81
C LYS A 2 -7.39 12.19 -18.05
N GLN A 3 -7.26 12.05 -16.74
CA GLN A 3 -6.32 12.84 -15.96
C GLN A 3 -5.07 12.02 -15.72
N GLU A 4 -3.91 12.66 -15.79
CA GLU A 4 -2.60 12.04 -15.60
C GLU A 4 -1.89 12.70 -14.42
N TRP A 5 -1.16 11.90 -13.65
CA TRP A 5 -0.33 12.33 -12.55
C TRP A 5 0.92 11.47 -12.46
N THR A 6 1.96 11.99 -11.81
CA THR A 6 3.16 11.23 -11.50
C THR A 6 2.98 10.50 -10.16
N CYS A 7 3.08 9.18 -10.18
CA CYS A 7 3.11 8.35 -8.99
C CYS A 7 4.33 8.69 -8.12
N LYS A 8 4.14 9.05 -6.84
CA LYS A 8 5.25 9.37 -5.94
C LYS A 8 6.14 8.15 -5.62
N GLY A 9 5.57 6.93 -5.64
CA GLY A 9 6.29 5.70 -5.30
C GLY A 9 7.28 5.20 -6.36
N CYS A 10 6.98 5.38 -7.65
CA CYS A 10 7.84 4.90 -8.75
C CYS A 10 8.09 5.93 -9.86
N ARG A 11 7.64 7.18 -9.67
CA ARG A 11 7.82 8.32 -10.60
C ARG A 11 7.26 8.13 -12.01
N GLU A 12 6.40 7.13 -12.21
CA GLU A 12 5.73 6.91 -13.49
C GLU A 12 4.44 7.69 -13.63
N ARG A 13 3.98 7.86 -14.87
CA ARG A 13 2.64 8.38 -15.13
C ARG A 13 1.59 7.34 -14.78
N THR A 14 0.62 7.77 -14.00
CA THR A 14 -0.59 7.02 -13.66
C THR A 14 -1.77 7.87 -14.10
N THR A 15 -2.83 7.23 -14.56
CA THR A 15 -4.00 7.88 -15.13
C THR A 15 -5.25 7.57 -14.32
N SER A 16 -6.30 8.36 -14.50
CA SER A 16 -7.62 8.10 -13.91
C SER A 16 -8.26 6.77 -14.35
N LYS A 17 -7.70 6.11 -15.38
CA LYS A 17 -8.11 4.75 -15.77
C LYS A 17 -7.56 3.66 -14.85
N ASP A 18 -6.52 3.96 -14.06
CA ASP A 18 -5.93 3.04 -13.10
C ASP A 18 -6.79 2.88 -11.84
N GLY A 19 -7.97 3.52 -11.81
CA GLY A 19 -8.95 3.47 -10.72
C GLY A 19 -8.74 4.63 -9.73
N ILE A 20 -9.63 5.62 -9.77
CA ILE A 20 -9.81 6.52 -8.62
C ILE A 20 -10.75 5.83 -7.65
N GLU A 21 -10.29 5.61 -6.44
CA GLU A 21 -11.10 5.09 -5.35
C GLU A 21 -11.34 6.17 -4.30
N GLN A 22 -12.47 6.07 -3.59
CA GLN A 22 -12.82 6.95 -2.49
C GLN A 22 -13.15 6.11 -1.26
N HIS A 23 -12.50 6.40 -0.13
CA HIS A 23 -12.75 5.74 1.16
C HIS A 23 -12.71 6.79 2.27
N ASP A 24 -13.72 6.82 3.13
CA ASP A 24 -13.82 7.76 4.25
C ASP A 24 -13.61 9.24 3.83
N GLY A 25 -14.09 9.61 2.64
CA GLY A 25 -13.93 10.96 2.09
C GLY A 25 -12.53 11.25 1.50
N VAL A 26 -11.62 10.28 1.50
CA VAL A 26 -10.29 10.37 0.91
C VAL A 26 -10.26 9.72 -0.45
N TYR A 27 -9.86 10.48 -1.47
CA TYR A 27 -9.60 9.93 -2.80
C TYR A 27 -8.18 9.40 -2.89
N PHE A 28 -8.00 8.28 -3.58
CA PHE A 28 -6.68 7.76 -3.91
C PHE A 28 -6.65 7.07 -5.25
N VAL A 29 -5.43 6.88 -5.73
CA VAL A 29 -5.12 6.11 -6.93
C VAL A 29 -3.99 5.14 -6.61
N VAL A 30 -4.15 3.90 -7.06
CA VAL A 30 -3.12 2.87 -6.98
C VAL A 30 -2.31 2.87 -8.27
N CYS A 31 -0.99 3.01 -8.16
CA CYS A 31 -0.13 2.94 -9.33
C CYS A 31 -0.01 1.49 -9.81
N ALA A 32 -0.47 1.20 -11.04
CA ALA A 32 -0.46 -0.14 -11.60
C ALA A 32 0.93 -0.80 -11.63
N LYS A 33 2.02 -0.01 -11.82
CA LYS A 33 3.37 -0.57 -11.90
C LYS A 33 3.94 -1.00 -10.55
N CYS A 34 3.82 -0.15 -9.53
CA CYS A 34 4.52 -0.35 -8.26
C CYS A 34 3.57 -0.64 -7.07
N GLY A 35 2.26 -0.56 -7.28
CA GLY A 35 1.25 -0.70 -6.21
C GLY A 35 1.25 0.47 -5.21
N ALA A 36 1.97 1.55 -5.50
CA ALA A 36 2.02 2.73 -4.64
C ALA A 36 0.64 3.41 -4.59
N GLN A 37 0.14 3.67 -3.39
CA GLN A 37 -1.12 4.37 -3.22
C GLN A 37 -0.86 5.86 -3.03
N ASN A 38 -1.39 6.69 -3.92
CA ASN A 38 -1.27 8.14 -3.83
C ASN A 38 -2.61 8.71 -3.38
N LYS A 39 -2.62 9.43 -2.25
CA LYS A 39 -3.76 10.24 -1.86
C LYS A 39 -3.87 11.41 -2.84
N ILE A 40 -5.04 11.56 -3.43
CA ILE A 40 -5.36 12.66 -4.32
C ILE A 40 -6.44 13.55 -3.68
N ALA A 41 -6.38 14.85 -3.94
CA ALA A 41 -7.44 15.78 -3.59
C ALA A 41 -8.18 16.16 -4.86
N GLN A 42 -9.51 16.11 -4.78
CA GLN A 42 -10.35 16.72 -5.78
C GLN A 42 -10.34 18.23 -5.60
N THR A 43 -10.03 18.96 -6.66
CA THR A 43 -10.10 20.43 -6.75
C THR A 43 -11.05 20.80 -7.88
N GLY A 44 -11.87 21.83 -7.68
CA GLY A 44 -12.87 22.26 -8.66
C GLY A 44 -14.16 21.43 -8.62
N GLY A 45 -15.00 21.55 -9.66
CA GLY A 45 -16.33 20.94 -9.75
C GLY A 45 -17.52 21.90 -9.51
N GLY A 46 -17.27 23.21 -9.43
CA GLY A 46 -18.33 24.22 -9.52
C GLY A 46 -18.91 24.33 -10.93
N ALA A 47 -20.07 25.00 -11.06
CA ALA A 47 -20.77 25.16 -12.34
C ALA A 47 -19.82 25.63 -13.46
N GLY A 48 -19.58 24.77 -14.45
CA GLY A 48 -18.77 25.04 -15.64
C GLY A 48 -17.27 24.73 -15.54
N SER A 49 -16.75 24.30 -14.38
CA SER A 49 -15.32 23.97 -14.22
C SER A 49 -15.07 22.46 -14.21
N PRO A 50 -14.05 21.96 -14.94
CA PRO A 50 -13.70 20.54 -14.90
C PRO A 50 -13.22 20.16 -13.49
N VAL A 51 -13.59 18.97 -13.05
CA VAL A 51 -13.01 18.35 -11.85
C VAL A 51 -11.53 18.07 -12.12
N GLN A 52 -10.64 18.48 -11.22
CA GLN A 52 -9.21 18.21 -11.27
C GLN A 52 -8.80 17.40 -10.05
N PHE A 53 -7.81 16.52 -10.19
CA PHE A 53 -7.21 15.80 -9.07
C PHE A 53 -5.72 16.14 -8.97
N THR A 54 -5.26 16.42 -7.76
CA THR A 54 -3.84 16.66 -7.47
C THR A 54 -3.33 15.67 -6.45
N VAL A 55 -2.12 15.14 -6.66
CA VAL A 55 -1.49 14.23 -5.69
C VAL A 55 -1.05 15.02 -4.46
N VAL A 56 -1.65 14.71 -3.32
CA VAL A 56 -1.37 15.40 -2.06
C VAL A 56 -0.26 14.67 -1.31
N SER A 57 -0.37 13.35 -1.15
CA SER A 57 0.61 12.57 -0.39
C SER A 57 0.68 11.12 -0.85
N LEU A 58 1.76 10.43 -0.47
CA LEU A 58 1.88 8.99 -0.61
C LEU A 58 1.23 8.33 0.62
N ILE A 59 0.43 7.30 0.42
CA ILE A 59 -0.08 6.45 1.50
C ILE A 59 0.93 5.31 1.67
N PRO A 60 1.64 5.25 2.82
CA PRO A 60 2.64 4.22 3.03
C PRO A 60 2.00 2.84 3.18
N ILE A 61 2.62 1.84 2.57
CA ILE A 61 2.34 0.43 2.82
C ILE A 61 2.95 0.06 4.16
N ARG A 62 2.14 -0.48 5.08
CA ARG A 62 2.61 -0.95 6.38
C ARG A 62 2.96 -2.42 6.31
N VAL A 63 4.14 -2.76 6.84
CA VAL A 63 4.54 -4.15 7.09
C VAL A 63 4.61 -4.36 8.59
N ILE A 64 3.87 -5.34 9.08
CA ILE A 64 3.95 -5.80 10.47
C ILE A 64 4.86 -7.02 10.49
N TYR A 65 5.95 -6.95 11.25
CA TYR A 65 6.87 -8.06 11.42
C TYR A 65 6.63 -8.76 12.76
N SER A 66 6.79 -10.08 12.77
CA SER A 66 6.70 -10.90 13.97
C SER A 66 7.79 -11.99 14.02
N THR A 67 8.02 -12.53 15.21
CA THR A 67 8.93 -13.66 15.46
C THR A 67 8.12 -14.96 15.63
N GLU A 68 8.72 -16.11 15.33
CA GLU A 68 8.11 -17.42 15.56
C GLU A 68 7.61 -17.61 16.99
N ALA A 69 8.44 -17.22 17.99
CA ALA A 69 8.08 -17.34 19.39
C ALA A 69 6.84 -16.51 19.77
N PHE A 70 6.63 -15.37 19.10
CA PHE A 70 5.46 -14.54 19.33
C PHE A 70 4.21 -15.12 18.68
N LEU A 71 4.32 -15.58 17.43
CA LEU A 71 3.22 -16.27 16.74
C LEU A 71 2.75 -17.49 17.53
N ALA A 72 3.67 -18.32 18.03
CA ALA A 72 3.35 -19.48 18.84
C ALA A 72 2.59 -19.13 20.13
N LYS A 73 2.90 -17.98 20.76
CA LYS A 73 2.19 -17.48 21.96
C LYS A 73 0.80 -16.92 21.66
N ARG A 74 0.52 -16.58 20.39
CA ARG A 74 -0.69 -15.88 19.94
C ARG A 74 -1.56 -16.75 19.02
N ASN A 75 -1.46 -18.08 19.09
CA ASN A 75 -2.18 -18.98 18.18
C ASN A 75 -1.98 -18.62 16.69
N TYR A 76 -0.76 -18.25 16.31
CA TYR A 76 -0.38 -17.80 14.97
C TYR A 76 -1.06 -16.51 14.49
N GLU A 77 -1.64 -15.73 15.41
CA GLU A 77 -2.13 -14.40 15.06
C GLU A 77 -0.96 -13.41 14.98
N PRO A 78 -0.89 -12.61 13.90
CA PRO A 78 0.11 -11.58 13.74
C PRO A 78 -0.22 -10.40 14.65
N GLY A 79 0.07 -10.54 15.94
CA GLY A 79 0.13 -9.39 16.84
C GLY A 79 1.33 -8.48 16.48
N GLN A 80 1.24 -7.22 16.89
CA GLN A 80 2.20 -6.20 16.51
C GLN A 80 3.44 -6.24 17.43
N LEU A 81 4.58 -6.66 16.88
CA LEU A 81 5.89 -6.54 17.54
C LEU A 81 6.73 -5.40 16.94
N PHE A 82 6.68 -5.24 15.62
CA PHE A 82 7.41 -4.20 14.91
C PHE A 82 6.65 -3.82 13.63
N GLU A 83 6.60 -2.52 13.31
CA GLU A 83 5.96 -1.99 12.12
C GLU A 83 6.96 -1.12 11.34
N ALA A 84 7.03 -1.33 10.02
CA ALA A 84 7.75 -0.44 9.12
C ALA A 84 6.82 0.06 8.00
N SER A 85 7.11 1.26 7.52
CA SER A 85 6.34 1.92 6.45
C SER A 85 7.16 2.00 5.18
N PHE A 86 6.56 1.63 4.05
CA PHE A 86 7.19 1.57 2.74
C PHE A 86 6.43 2.42 1.72
N PRO A 87 7.13 2.97 0.72
CA PRO A 87 6.49 3.81 -0.28
C PRO A 87 5.55 3.04 -1.22
N ASN A 88 5.73 1.72 -1.37
CA ASN A 88 4.98 0.89 -2.28
C ASN A 88 5.13 -0.61 -1.95
N LEU A 89 4.32 -1.46 -2.59
CA LEU A 89 4.27 -2.89 -2.31
C LEU A 89 5.56 -3.61 -2.70
N GLU A 90 6.18 -3.20 -3.81
CA GLU A 90 7.44 -3.79 -4.27
C GLU A 90 8.60 -3.54 -3.27
N ALA A 91 8.71 -2.32 -2.76
CA ALA A 91 9.68 -1.93 -1.75
C ALA A 91 9.46 -2.70 -0.44
N ALA A 92 8.20 -2.83 -0.01
CA ALA A 92 7.83 -3.64 1.15
C ALA A 92 8.24 -5.10 0.98
N LYS A 93 8.03 -5.68 -0.22
CA LYS A 93 8.35 -7.08 -0.50
C LYS A 93 9.85 -7.36 -0.61
N LYS A 94 10.63 -6.38 -1.06
CA LYS A 94 12.10 -6.46 -1.20
C LYS A 94 12.86 -6.14 0.08
N ALA A 95 12.20 -5.55 1.08
CA ALA A 95 12.83 -5.23 2.35
C ALA A 95 13.27 -6.51 3.06
N ALA A 96 14.52 -6.53 3.54
CA ALA A 96 14.98 -7.61 4.40
C ALA A 96 14.15 -7.64 5.69
N LEU A 97 13.92 -8.84 6.22
CA LEU A 97 13.31 -8.97 7.54
C LEU A 97 14.31 -8.45 8.59
N PRO A 98 13.84 -7.73 9.62
CA PRO A 98 14.70 -7.40 10.75
C PRO A 98 15.25 -8.65 11.42
N ASP A 99 16.45 -8.55 12.02
CA ASP A 99 17.12 -9.70 12.66
C ASP A 99 16.23 -10.34 13.73
N GLY A 100 16.08 -11.66 13.64
CA GLY A 100 15.25 -12.45 14.56
C GLY A 100 13.76 -12.49 14.23
N TYR A 101 13.31 -11.81 13.17
CA TYR A 101 11.95 -11.87 12.66
C TYR A 101 11.85 -12.87 11.51
N THR A 102 10.80 -13.68 11.52
CA THR A 102 10.58 -14.76 10.55
C THR A 102 9.25 -14.63 9.82
N PHE A 103 8.44 -13.65 10.18
CA PHE A 103 7.12 -13.41 9.61
C PHE A 103 6.93 -11.93 9.28
N GLY A 104 6.22 -11.67 8.17
CA GLY A 104 5.81 -10.33 7.75
C GLY A 104 4.37 -10.34 7.24
N LEU A 105 3.63 -9.28 7.53
CA LEU A 105 2.24 -9.09 7.09
C LEU A 105 2.08 -7.71 6.45
N ILE A 106 1.48 -7.68 5.26
CA ILE A 106 1.01 -6.46 4.61
C ILE A 106 -0.50 -6.58 4.46
N VAL A 107 -1.25 -5.68 5.09
CA VAL A 107 -2.70 -5.62 4.90
C VAL A 107 -2.99 -4.69 3.73
N SER A 108 -3.77 -5.17 2.76
CA SER A 108 -4.32 -4.37 1.67
C SER A 108 -5.84 -4.42 1.69
N LYS A 109 -6.49 -3.67 0.81
CA LYS A 109 -7.95 -3.71 0.67
C LYS A 109 -8.44 -5.04 0.06
N GLU A 110 -7.64 -5.62 -0.84
CA GLU A 110 -8.01 -6.83 -1.59
C GLU A 110 -7.70 -8.12 -0.81
N GLY A 111 -7.01 -8.01 0.32
CA GLY A 111 -6.58 -9.15 1.11
C GLY A 111 -5.34 -8.81 1.92
N ARG A 112 -4.45 -9.79 2.10
CA ARG A 112 -3.19 -9.60 2.81
C ARG A 112 -2.06 -10.34 2.12
N TYR A 113 -0.86 -9.78 2.20
CA TYR A 113 0.35 -10.51 1.87
C TYR A 113 1.01 -11.02 3.15
N VAL A 114 1.42 -12.27 3.12
CA VAL A 114 2.07 -12.95 4.24
C VAL A 114 3.43 -13.44 3.78
N TYR A 115 4.49 -13.11 4.53
CA TYR A 115 5.82 -13.62 4.31
C TYR A 115 6.08 -14.85 5.19
N ALA A 116 6.60 -15.91 4.58
CA ALA A 116 7.19 -17.04 5.29
C ALA A 116 8.62 -17.34 4.76
N PRO A 117 9.58 -17.74 5.60
CA PRO A 117 10.99 -17.86 5.22
C PRO A 117 11.26 -18.81 4.04
N ASN A 118 10.43 -19.85 3.90
CA ASN A 118 10.58 -20.87 2.85
C ASN A 118 9.78 -20.57 1.57
N PHE A 119 8.81 -19.67 1.64
CA PHE A 119 7.84 -19.44 0.55
C PHE A 119 7.84 -17.99 0.04
N GLY A 120 8.56 -17.09 0.72
CA GLY A 120 8.51 -15.66 0.42
C GLY A 120 7.14 -15.05 0.70
N TRP A 121 6.83 -13.94 0.02
CA TRP A 121 5.54 -13.26 0.11
C TRP A 121 4.46 -13.97 -0.70
N GLN A 122 3.42 -14.44 -0.01
CA GLN A 122 2.21 -15.05 -0.57
C GLN A 122 1.03 -14.10 -0.43
N PHE A 123 0.06 -14.16 -1.33
CA PHE A 123 -1.19 -13.40 -1.25
C PHE A 123 -2.32 -14.29 -0.73
N GLU A 124 -3.06 -13.78 0.26
CA GLU A 124 -4.27 -14.39 0.81
C GLU A 124 -5.42 -13.40 0.60
N GLY A 125 -6.42 -13.80 -0.19
CA GLY A 125 -7.63 -13.01 -0.50
C GLY A 125 -8.88 -13.58 0.14
#